data_AF-A0A517R625-F1
#
_entry.id   AF-A0A517R625-F1
#
_cell.length_a   1.000
_cell.length_b   1.000
_cell.length_c   1.000
_cell.angle_alpha   90.00
_cell.angle_beta   90.00
_cell.angle_gamma   90.00
#
_symmetry.space_group_name_H-M   'P 1'
#
loop_
_entity.id
_entity.type
_entity.pdbx_description
1 polymer ?
#
loop_
_entity_poly.entity_id
_entity_poly.type
_entity_poly.pdbx_seq_one_letter_code
_entity_poly.pdbx_strand_id
1 'polypeptide(L)'
;MYFRDIGIHFPRDDATTRDYLLETEHVVGIFLQFMPRKYELDGMAKTNIFIGPAVDEPKYHQALNVNIYHFEGFDENLFQGSSRSHRDEMMLEAIEASLLDIALDFDADPAPIKKAADATRDCKFDLKVESKLSRSTKSRRLRLCVYCRMRREGIEWGIDIKNRKREVLDTIVIDADSNLLRSSYDYRKSNWKGTEFVIRDFVDQETFRIDAAPLESKLDNT
;
A
#
# COMPACT_ATOMS: atom_id res chain seq x y z
N MET A 1 -12.54 -16.50 -6.17
CA MET A 1 -11.13 -16.05 -5.98
C MET A 1 -11.13 -14.97 -4.91
N TYR A 2 -10.04 -14.72 -4.17
CA TYR A 2 -10.04 -13.67 -3.14
C TYR A 2 -9.60 -12.31 -3.71
N PHE A 3 -10.35 -11.27 -3.34
CA PHE A 3 -10.07 -9.88 -3.66
C PHE A 3 -8.76 -9.43 -3.02
N ARG A 4 -7.89 -8.79 -3.81
CA ARG A 4 -6.52 -8.45 -3.39
C ARG A 4 -5.93 -7.20 -4.03
N ASP A 5 -6.57 -6.64 -5.05
CA ASP A 5 -5.99 -5.54 -5.83
C ASP A 5 -7.07 -4.59 -6.35
N ILE A 6 -6.73 -3.31 -6.43
CA ILE A 6 -7.56 -2.24 -6.97
C ILE A 6 -6.70 -1.43 -7.95
N GLY A 7 -7.18 -1.24 -9.16
CA GLY A 7 -6.66 -0.24 -10.09
C GLY A 7 -7.61 0.95 -10.16
N ILE A 8 -7.11 2.17 -10.05
CA ILE A 8 -7.87 3.39 -10.36
C ILE A 8 -7.45 3.85 -11.76
N HIS A 9 -8.41 4.24 -12.58
CA HIS A 9 -8.17 4.73 -13.95
C HIS A 9 -8.93 6.03 -14.14
N PHE A 10 -8.24 7.06 -14.63
CA PHE A 10 -8.85 8.32 -15.03
C PHE A 10 -9.08 8.34 -16.56
N PRO A 11 -10.05 9.11 -17.07
CA PRO A 11 -10.49 9.02 -18.46
C PRO A 11 -9.54 9.72 -19.46
N ARG A 12 -8.54 10.46 -18.98
CA ARG A 12 -7.53 11.12 -19.82
C ARG A 12 -6.23 10.32 -19.76
N ASP A 13 -5.46 10.33 -20.84
CA ASP A 13 -4.10 9.77 -20.87
C ASP A 13 -3.12 10.92 -21.12
N ASP A 14 -2.98 11.77 -20.09
CA ASP A 14 -2.09 12.92 -20.10
C ASP A 14 -1.14 12.89 -18.89
N ALA A 15 -0.15 13.79 -18.86
CA ALA A 15 0.80 13.87 -17.74
C ALA A 15 0.09 14.05 -16.38
N THR A 16 -1.03 14.76 -16.37
CA THR A 16 -1.90 14.99 -15.21
C THR A 16 -2.45 13.68 -14.64
N THR A 17 -2.79 12.74 -15.51
CA THR A 17 -3.32 11.43 -15.12
C THR A 17 -2.29 10.60 -14.37
N ARG A 18 -1.03 10.64 -14.79
CA ARG A 18 0.06 9.97 -14.05
C ARG A 18 0.22 10.55 -12.65
N ASP A 19 0.11 11.87 -12.51
CA ASP A 19 0.18 12.53 -11.22
C ASP A 19 -1.01 12.13 -10.33
N TYR A 20 -2.22 12.01 -10.88
CA TYR A 20 -3.38 11.52 -10.13
C TYR A 20 -3.24 10.07 -9.69
N LEU A 21 -2.67 9.19 -10.51
CA LEU A 21 -2.41 7.82 -10.10
C LEU A 21 -1.46 7.79 -8.90
N LEU A 22 -0.35 8.53 -8.97
CA LEU A 22 0.61 8.63 -7.86
C LEU A 22 -0.03 9.25 -6.60
N GLU A 23 -0.87 10.29 -6.76
CA GLU A 23 -1.59 10.92 -5.66
C GLU A 23 -2.67 10.02 -5.03
N THR A 24 -2.97 8.85 -5.59
CA THR A 24 -4.05 7.97 -5.12
C THR A 24 -3.58 6.56 -4.75
N GLU A 25 -2.34 6.19 -5.12
CA GLU A 25 -1.73 4.89 -4.77
C GLU A 25 -1.71 4.64 -3.26
N HIS A 26 -1.46 5.66 -2.43
CA HIS A 26 -1.43 5.47 -0.97
C HIS A 26 -2.82 5.13 -0.42
N VAL A 27 -3.89 5.75 -0.93
CA VAL A 27 -5.27 5.46 -0.48
C VAL A 27 -5.61 4.01 -0.77
N VAL A 28 -5.34 3.54 -1.99
CA VAL A 28 -5.55 2.15 -2.39
C VAL A 28 -4.72 1.19 -1.53
N GLY A 29 -3.43 1.48 -1.35
CA GLY A 29 -2.52 0.64 -0.58
C GLY A 29 -2.94 0.50 0.89
N ILE A 30 -3.36 1.61 1.51
CA ILE A 30 -3.84 1.63 2.89
C ILE A 30 -5.16 0.84 3.02
N PHE A 31 -6.11 1.08 2.12
CA PHE A 31 -7.40 0.39 2.13
C PHE A 31 -7.20 -1.14 2.01
N LEU A 32 -6.40 -1.60 1.04
CA LEU A 32 -6.10 -3.01 0.83
C LEU A 32 -5.37 -3.65 2.02
N GLN A 33 -4.57 -2.88 2.76
CA GLN A 33 -3.88 -3.36 3.94
C GLN A 33 -4.84 -3.70 5.10
N PHE A 34 -6.02 -3.09 5.13
CA PHE A 34 -7.09 -3.39 6.10
C PHE A 34 -8.09 -4.44 5.61
N MET A 35 -8.09 -4.77 4.32
CA MET A 35 -8.96 -5.80 3.78
C MET A 35 -8.57 -7.22 4.24
N PRO A 36 -9.54 -8.11 4.54
CA PRO A 36 -9.24 -9.50 4.86
C PRO A 36 -8.63 -10.24 3.66
N ARG A 37 -7.57 -11.01 3.89
CA ARG A 37 -6.88 -11.79 2.84
C ARG A 37 -7.76 -12.84 2.14
N LYS A 38 -8.89 -13.21 2.74
CA LYS A 38 -9.82 -14.22 2.22
C LYS A 38 -11.21 -13.63 1.99
N TYR A 39 -11.27 -12.35 1.63
CA TYR A 39 -12.52 -11.71 1.23
C TYR A 39 -12.86 -12.11 -0.21
N GLU A 40 -14.10 -12.56 -0.44
CA GLU A 40 -14.64 -12.87 -1.76
C GLU A 40 -15.71 -11.82 -2.07
N LEU A 41 -15.50 -11.08 -3.16
CA LEU A 41 -16.39 -10.00 -3.60
C LEU A 41 -17.34 -10.52 -4.68
N ASP A 42 -16.79 -10.89 -5.83
CA ASP A 42 -17.53 -11.33 -7.01
C ASP A 42 -16.85 -12.53 -7.71
N GLY A 43 -15.95 -13.18 -6.98
CA GLY A 43 -15.09 -14.23 -7.51
C GLY A 43 -13.84 -13.74 -8.24
N MET A 44 -13.59 -12.43 -8.38
CA MET A 44 -12.38 -11.85 -8.99
C MET A 44 -11.34 -11.41 -7.96
N ALA A 45 -10.08 -11.38 -8.36
CA ALA A 45 -8.98 -10.91 -7.50
C ALA A 45 -8.73 -9.41 -7.57
N LYS A 46 -9.16 -8.76 -8.66
CA LYS A 46 -8.85 -7.36 -8.94
C LYS A 46 -10.09 -6.61 -9.41
N THR A 47 -10.23 -5.40 -8.89
CA THR A 47 -11.22 -4.42 -9.36
C THR A 47 -10.51 -3.26 -10.04
N ASN A 48 -10.88 -2.95 -11.27
CA ASN A 48 -10.51 -1.71 -11.94
C ASN A 48 -11.68 -0.73 -11.83
N ILE A 49 -11.46 0.38 -11.12
CA ILE A 49 -12.41 1.47 -10.99
C ILE A 49 -12.03 2.53 -12.02
N PHE A 50 -12.89 2.74 -13.00
CA PHE A 50 -12.78 3.84 -13.96
C PHE A 50 -13.56 5.03 -13.42
N ILE A 51 -12.86 6.14 -13.24
CA ILE A 51 -13.42 7.38 -12.76
C ILE A 51 -14.05 8.13 -13.95
N GLY A 52 -15.32 8.50 -13.84
CA GLY A 52 -16.05 9.22 -14.88
C GLY A 52 -17.13 8.36 -15.60
N PRO A 53 -17.81 8.95 -16.58
CA PRO A 53 -18.98 8.34 -17.22
C PRO A 53 -18.63 7.09 -18.03
N ALA A 54 -19.48 6.06 -17.97
CA ALA A 54 -19.39 4.89 -18.85
C ALA A 54 -20.05 5.21 -20.20
N VAL A 55 -19.29 5.73 -21.17
CA VAL A 55 -19.81 5.97 -22.53
C VAL A 55 -19.88 4.64 -23.26
N ASP A 56 -21.09 4.16 -23.55
CA ASP A 56 -21.38 2.92 -24.27
C ASP A 56 -20.85 1.62 -23.60
N GLU A 57 -20.49 1.68 -22.31
CA GLU A 57 -20.01 0.54 -21.52
C GLU A 57 -20.95 0.28 -20.32
N PRO A 58 -21.12 -0.99 -19.89
CA PRO A 58 -21.90 -1.28 -18.70
C PRO A 58 -21.19 -0.77 -17.45
N LYS A 59 -21.97 -0.27 -16.48
CA LYS A 59 -21.46 0.18 -15.18
C LYS A 59 -20.53 -0.84 -14.50
N TYR A 60 -20.86 -2.13 -14.65
CA TYR A 60 -20.05 -3.23 -14.16
C TYR A 60 -19.94 -4.35 -15.21
N HIS A 61 -18.76 -4.92 -15.37
CA HIS A 61 -18.55 -6.17 -16.09
C HIS A 61 -17.29 -6.91 -15.65
N GLN A 62 -17.22 -8.21 -15.93
CA GLN A 62 -16.03 -9.04 -15.69
C GLN A 62 -15.31 -9.36 -17.00
N ALA A 63 -13.98 -9.19 -17.02
CA ALA A 63 -13.14 -9.53 -18.16
C ALA A 63 -11.76 -10.01 -17.67
N LEU A 64 -11.18 -11.06 -18.29
CA LEU A 64 -9.80 -11.48 -18.06
C LEU A 64 -9.37 -11.64 -16.57
N ASN A 65 -10.24 -12.18 -15.71
CA ASN A 65 -10.03 -12.33 -14.25
C ASN A 65 -9.95 -11.01 -13.45
N VAL A 66 -10.43 -9.92 -14.03
CA VAL A 66 -10.66 -8.65 -13.35
C VAL A 66 -12.14 -8.29 -13.47
N ASN A 67 -12.66 -7.56 -12.49
CA ASN A 67 -13.88 -6.81 -12.69
C ASN A 67 -13.56 -5.35 -13.00
N ILE A 68 -14.43 -4.74 -13.79
CA ILE A 68 -14.36 -3.36 -14.23
C ILE A 68 -15.62 -2.68 -13.74
N TYR A 69 -15.45 -1.54 -13.07
CA TYR A 69 -16.54 -0.74 -12.53
C TYR A 69 -16.36 0.72 -12.92
N HIS A 70 -17.41 1.36 -13.43
CA HIS A 70 -17.41 2.76 -13.78
C HIS A 70 -18.07 3.59 -12.67
N PHE A 71 -17.27 4.41 -12.01
CA PHE A 71 -17.73 5.32 -10.97
C PHE A 71 -18.08 6.68 -11.58
N GLU A 72 -19.33 6.81 -12.00
CA GLU A 72 -19.82 8.00 -12.73
C GLU A 72 -20.06 9.21 -11.82
N GLY A 73 -20.20 9.01 -10.51
CA GLY A 73 -20.49 10.06 -9.54
C GLY A 73 -19.32 11.00 -9.20
N PHE A 74 -18.22 10.92 -9.95
CA PHE A 74 -17.00 11.66 -9.64
C PHE A 74 -16.96 13.05 -10.30
N ASP A 75 -16.82 14.09 -9.48
CA ASP A 75 -16.62 15.45 -9.96
C ASP A 75 -15.11 15.74 -10.12
N GLU A 76 -14.61 15.61 -11.36
CA GLU A 76 -13.21 15.87 -11.71
C GLU A 76 -12.81 17.33 -11.41
N ASN A 77 -13.71 18.29 -11.63
CA ASN A 77 -13.41 19.71 -11.39
C ASN A 77 -13.27 19.99 -9.89
N LEU A 78 -14.16 19.41 -9.08
CA LEU A 78 -14.05 19.48 -7.63
C LEU A 78 -12.76 18.82 -7.16
N PHE A 79 -12.43 17.64 -7.66
CA PHE A 79 -11.20 16.94 -7.30
C PHE A 79 -9.97 17.80 -7.58
N GLN A 80 -9.88 18.38 -8.78
CA GLN A 80 -8.78 19.26 -9.18
C GLN A 80 -8.70 20.53 -8.34
N GLY A 81 -9.84 21.13 -8.00
CA GLY A 81 -9.91 22.34 -7.17
C GLY A 81 -9.69 22.10 -5.67
N SER A 82 -9.66 20.84 -5.22
CA SER A 82 -9.68 20.48 -3.81
C SER A 82 -8.31 20.36 -3.17
N SER A 83 -8.28 20.55 -1.85
CA SER A 83 -7.11 20.25 -1.03
C SER A 83 -6.74 18.76 -1.12
N ARG A 84 -5.46 18.42 -0.95
CA ARG A 84 -5.02 17.02 -1.00
C ARG A 84 -5.74 16.12 0.00
N SER A 85 -6.06 16.61 1.21
CA SER A 85 -6.82 15.83 2.18
C SER A 85 -8.25 15.54 1.73
N HIS A 86 -8.87 16.46 0.99
CA HIS A 86 -10.20 16.23 0.44
C HIS A 86 -10.15 15.30 -0.77
N ARG A 87 -9.09 15.41 -1.59
CA ARG A 87 -8.82 14.44 -2.68
C ARG A 87 -8.69 13.00 -2.16
N ASP A 88 -7.97 12.79 -1.06
CA ASP A 88 -7.85 11.48 -0.43
C ASP A 88 -9.22 10.90 -0.04
N GLU A 89 -10.09 11.73 0.55
CA GLU A 89 -11.44 11.33 0.94
C GLU A 89 -12.31 11.01 -0.28
N MET A 90 -12.32 11.87 -1.30
CA MET A 90 -13.05 11.61 -2.55
C MET A 90 -12.63 10.28 -3.19
N MET A 91 -11.35 9.92 -3.09
CA MET A 91 -10.85 8.66 -3.63
C MET A 91 -11.26 7.46 -2.80
N LEU A 92 -11.23 7.60 -1.48
CA LEU A 92 -11.72 6.57 -0.59
C LEU A 92 -13.22 6.34 -0.79
N GLU A 93 -14.00 7.40 -0.96
CA GLU A 93 -15.44 7.33 -1.28
C GLU A 93 -15.68 6.62 -2.62
N ALA A 94 -14.90 6.92 -3.66
CA ALA A 94 -15.01 6.22 -4.94
C ALA A 94 -14.71 4.72 -4.80
N ILE A 95 -13.67 4.35 -4.04
CA ILE A 95 -13.33 2.95 -3.75
C ILE A 95 -14.45 2.27 -2.96
N GLU A 96 -14.85 2.86 -1.84
CA GLU A 96 -15.86 2.32 -0.93
C GLU A 96 -17.20 2.14 -1.65
N ALA A 97 -17.70 3.17 -2.33
CA ALA A 97 -18.97 3.11 -3.04
C ALA A 97 -18.97 2.08 -4.17
N SER A 98 -17.89 2.01 -4.95
CA SER A 98 -17.77 1.04 -6.05
C SER A 98 -17.79 -0.40 -5.53
N LEU A 99 -17.00 -0.69 -4.48
CA LEU A 99 -16.93 -2.03 -3.91
C LEU A 99 -18.23 -2.43 -3.19
N LEU A 100 -18.92 -1.48 -2.56
CA LEU A 100 -20.23 -1.73 -1.92
C LEU A 100 -21.31 -2.04 -2.94
N ASP A 101 -21.31 -1.38 -4.10
CA ASP A 101 -22.26 -1.66 -5.18
C ASP A 101 -22.03 -3.06 -5.77
N ILE A 102 -20.77 -3.43 -6.03
CA ILE A 102 -20.42 -4.79 -6.45
C ILE A 102 -20.81 -5.81 -5.37
N ALA A 103 -20.57 -5.52 -4.09
CA ALA A 103 -20.93 -6.43 -3.01
C ALA A 103 -22.46 -6.66 -2.94
N LEU A 104 -23.25 -5.61 -3.21
CA LEU A 104 -24.70 -5.71 -3.29
C LEU A 104 -25.15 -6.61 -4.45
N ASP A 105 -24.57 -6.43 -5.64
CA ASP A 105 -24.92 -7.20 -6.83
C ASP A 105 -24.57 -8.71 -6.71
N PHE A 106 -23.57 -9.05 -5.90
CA PHE A 106 -23.05 -10.41 -5.72
C PHE A 106 -23.35 -11.04 -4.35
N ASP A 107 -24.19 -10.40 -3.53
CA ASP A 107 -24.55 -10.85 -2.16
C ASP A 107 -23.32 -11.12 -1.27
N ALA A 108 -22.28 -10.30 -1.42
CA ALA A 108 -21.07 -10.35 -0.60
C ALA A 108 -21.24 -9.52 0.68
N ASP A 109 -20.61 -9.95 1.78
CA ASP A 109 -20.65 -9.23 3.05
C ASP A 109 -20.03 -7.83 2.90
N PRO A 110 -20.78 -6.72 3.08
CA PRO A 110 -20.23 -5.37 2.94
C PRO A 110 -19.40 -4.91 4.15
N ALA A 111 -19.46 -5.62 5.29
CA ALA A 111 -18.82 -5.18 6.52
C ALA A 111 -17.28 -5.04 6.44
N PRO A 112 -16.53 -5.92 5.75
CA PRO A 112 -15.10 -5.75 5.52
C PRO A 112 -14.74 -4.48 4.76
N ILE A 113 -15.52 -4.10 3.74
CA ILE A 113 -15.29 -2.89 2.93
C ILE A 113 -15.42 -1.65 3.82
N LYS A 114 -16.52 -1.54 4.56
CA LYS A 114 -16.77 -0.41 5.48
C LYS A 114 -15.68 -0.31 6.55
N LYS A 115 -15.29 -1.43 7.16
CA LYS A 115 -14.22 -1.47 8.15
C LYS A 115 -12.87 -1.03 7.58
N ALA A 116 -12.55 -1.40 6.35
CA ALA A 116 -11.32 -0.98 5.69
C ALA A 116 -11.33 0.52 5.38
N ALA A 117 -12.48 1.06 4.97
CA ALA A 117 -12.66 2.50 4.76
C ALA A 117 -12.51 3.29 6.07
N ASP A 118 -13.22 2.87 7.13
CA ASP A 118 -13.12 3.48 8.46
C ASP A 118 -11.67 3.46 8.99
N ALA A 119 -10.99 2.31 8.88
CA ALA A 119 -9.60 2.19 9.32
C ALA A 119 -8.63 3.08 8.52
N THR A 120 -8.91 3.31 7.22
CA THR A 120 -8.15 4.22 6.37
C THR A 120 -8.30 5.68 6.83
N ARG A 121 -9.53 6.07 7.21
CA ARG A 121 -9.83 7.39 7.81
C ARG A 121 -9.19 7.53 9.18
N ASP A 122 -9.28 6.50 10.02
CA ASP A 122 -8.72 6.50 11.38
C ASP A 122 -7.20 6.66 11.39
N CYS A 123 -6.49 6.07 10.42
CA CYS A 123 -5.06 6.28 10.26
C CYS A 123 -4.72 7.57 9.50
N LYS A 124 -5.71 8.40 9.16
CA LYS A 124 -5.55 9.70 8.48
C LYS A 124 -4.75 9.60 7.18
N PHE A 125 -4.95 8.52 6.43
CA PHE A 125 -4.23 8.25 5.18
C PHE A 125 -2.69 8.18 5.33
N ASP A 126 -2.21 7.82 6.53
CA ASP A 126 -0.79 7.55 6.81
C ASP A 126 -0.67 6.24 7.59
N LEU A 127 -0.19 5.20 6.90
CA LEU A 127 -0.04 3.88 7.49
C LEU A 127 1.37 3.35 7.31
N LYS A 128 2.01 3.04 8.43
CA LYS A 128 3.28 2.31 8.49
C LYS A 128 3.07 0.85 8.86
N VAL A 129 3.49 -0.06 7.98
CA VAL A 129 3.38 -1.50 8.18
C VAL A 129 4.74 -2.20 8.20
N GLU A 130 4.92 -3.12 9.14
CA GLU A 130 6.10 -3.99 9.18
C GLU A 130 5.99 -5.07 8.10
N SER A 131 7.02 -5.16 7.26
CA SER A 131 7.14 -6.17 6.23
C SER A 131 7.62 -7.51 6.81
N LYS A 132 7.31 -8.60 6.11
CA LYS A 132 7.82 -9.96 6.40
C LYS A 132 9.34 -10.09 6.23
N LEU A 133 10.00 -9.05 5.71
CA LEU A 133 11.43 -8.98 5.47
C LEU A 133 12.24 -8.70 6.73
N SER A 134 11.57 -8.32 7.82
CA SER A 134 12.21 -8.05 9.10
C SER A 134 13.02 -9.24 9.61
N ARG A 135 14.23 -8.98 10.14
CA ARG A 135 15.15 -10.01 10.65
C ARG A 135 15.74 -9.62 12.00
N SER A 136 15.98 -10.61 12.84
CA SER A 136 16.76 -10.44 14.07
C SER A 136 18.23 -10.71 13.81
N THR A 137 19.11 -10.02 14.53
CA THR A 137 20.54 -10.34 14.55
C THR A 137 20.77 -11.75 15.13
N LYS A 138 21.95 -12.32 14.91
CA LYS A 138 22.31 -13.64 15.44
C LYS A 138 22.20 -13.71 16.97
N SER A 139 22.58 -12.63 17.65
CA SER A 139 22.46 -12.51 19.12
C SER A 139 21.00 -12.34 19.59
N ARG A 140 20.08 -12.04 18.66
CA ARG A 140 18.68 -11.65 18.91
C ARG A 140 18.53 -10.46 19.85
N ARG A 141 19.55 -9.62 19.99
CA ARG A 141 19.47 -8.38 20.79
C ARG A 141 18.79 -7.27 20.01
N LEU A 142 18.96 -7.28 18.69
CA LEU A 142 18.34 -6.35 17.77
C LEU A 142 17.42 -7.07 16.78
N ARG A 143 16.39 -6.35 16.34
CA ARG A 143 15.54 -6.71 15.22
C ARG A 143 15.49 -5.53 14.26
N LEU A 144 15.91 -5.77 13.02
CA LEU A 144 15.76 -4.84 11.91
C LEU A 144 14.37 -5.08 11.33
N CYS A 145 13.46 -4.17 11.63
CA CYS A 145 12.07 -4.19 11.20
C CYS A 145 11.94 -3.38 9.92
N VAL A 146 11.99 -4.05 8.76
CA VAL A 146 11.75 -3.43 7.47
C VAL A 146 10.28 -3.00 7.42
N TYR A 147 10.00 -1.74 7.11
CA TYR A 147 8.65 -1.21 7.00
C TYR A 147 8.40 -0.58 5.63
N CYS A 148 7.13 -0.52 5.28
CA CYS A 148 6.58 0.31 4.22
C CYS A 148 5.63 1.32 4.87
N ARG A 149 5.77 2.60 4.56
CA ARG A 149 4.90 3.68 5.01
C ARG A 149 4.22 4.29 3.79
N MET A 150 2.91 4.14 3.73
CA MET A 150 2.06 4.71 2.70
C MET A 150 1.47 6.00 3.25
N ARG A 151 1.74 7.12 2.58
CA ARG A 151 1.21 8.43 2.93
C ARG A 151 1.04 9.26 1.67
N ARG A 152 0.39 10.41 1.81
CA ARG A 152 0.13 11.35 0.72
C ARG A 152 1.38 11.83 -0.01
N GLU A 153 2.52 11.88 0.67
CA GLU A 153 3.81 12.26 0.06
C GLU A 153 4.44 11.14 -0.76
N GLY A 154 3.85 9.94 -0.76
CA GLY A 154 4.35 8.77 -1.48
C GLY A 154 4.55 7.56 -0.57
N ILE A 155 5.24 6.56 -1.11
CA ILE A 155 5.50 5.30 -0.43
C ILE A 155 6.97 5.25 -0.02
N GLU A 156 7.20 5.24 1.28
CA GLU A 156 8.52 5.20 1.90
C GLU A 156 8.83 3.79 2.42
N TRP A 157 10.04 3.32 2.16
CA TRP A 157 10.59 2.11 2.76
C TRP A 157 11.73 2.44 3.69
N GLY A 158 11.76 1.77 4.84
CA GLY A 158 12.82 1.96 5.83
C GLY A 158 12.98 0.78 6.77
N ILE A 159 13.85 0.96 7.76
CA ILE A 159 14.15 -0.01 8.81
C ILE A 159 14.04 0.67 10.16
N ASP A 160 13.15 0.16 11.01
CA ASP A 160 13.22 0.44 12.44
C ASP A 160 14.15 -0.57 13.10
N ILE A 161 15.14 -0.11 13.84
CA ILE A 161 16.03 -0.98 14.61
C ILE A 161 15.50 -1.08 16.02
N LYS A 162 14.95 -2.23 16.37
CA LYS A 162 14.30 -2.46 17.66
C LYS A 162 15.14 -3.33 18.58
N ASN A 163 15.14 -3.02 19.87
CA ASN A 163 15.70 -3.91 20.88
C ASN A 163 14.73 -5.04 21.28
N ARG A 164 15.12 -5.89 22.24
CA ARG A 164 14.25 -6.98 22.75
C ARG A 164 12.95 -6.51 23.41
N LYS A 165 12.92 -5.27 23.94
CA LYS A 165 11.73 -4.63 24.51
C LYS A 165 10.82 -4.01 23.44
N ARG A 166 11.19 -4.12 22.16
CA ARG A 166 10.52 -3.51 20.99
C ARG A 166 10.60 -1.99 20.95
N GLU A 167 11.51 -1.39 21.72
CA GLU A 167 11.81 0.03 21.64
C GLU A 167 12.61 0.29 20.35
N VAL A 168 12.22 1.32 19.59
CA VAL A 168 12.95 1.75 18.39
C VAL A 168 14.17 2.55 18.84
N LEU A 169 15.35 2.02 18.55
CA LEU A 169 16.65 2.64 18.87
C LEU A 169 17.12 3.58 17.76
N ASP A 170 16.78 3.25 16.52
CA ASP A 170 17.18 3.99 15.32
C ASP A 170 16.20 3.71 14.18
N THR A 171 16.12 4.63 13.22
CA THR A 171 15.27 4.55 12.04
C THR A 171 16.05 4.99 10.81
N ILE A 172 16.12 4.12 9.81
CA ILE A 172 16.82 4.40 8.56
C ILE A 172 15.85 4.35 7.39
N VAL A 173 15.84 5.40 6.57
CA VAL A 173 15.09 5.43 5.32
C VAL A 173 15.95 4.76 4.24
N ILE A 174 15.39 3.76 3.56
CA ILE A 174 16.01 3.06 2.43
C ILE A 174 15.65 3.76 1.13
N ASP A 175 14.36 4.07 0.96
CA ASP A 175 13.80 4.72 -0.22
C ASP A 175 12.65 5.63 0.22
N ALA A 176 12.74 6.91 -0.10
CA ALA A 176 11.80 7.93 0.36
C ALA A 176 10.64 8.17 -0.63
N ASP A 177 10.75 7.66 -1.87
CA ASP A 177 9.78 7.92 -2.94
C ASP A 177 9.76 6.75 -3.93
N SER A 178 9.08 5.67 -3.51
CA SER A 178 9.04 4.39 -4.22
C SER A 178 7.64 4.08 -4.77
N ASN A 179 7.55 3.03 -5.60
CA ASN A 179 6.27 2.44 -5.99
C ASN A 179 6.01 1.14 -5.20
N LEU A 180 4.82 1.01 -4.61
CA LEU A 180 4.37 -0.09 -3.72
C LEU A 180 4.69 -1.49 -4.25
N LEU A 181 4.49 -1.72 -5.55
CA LEU A 181 4.63 -3.04 -6.17
C LEU A 181 6.10 -3.43 -6.39
N ARG A 182 6.97 -2.45 -6.66
CA ARG A 182 8.36 -2.71 -7.03
C ARG A 182 9.23 -3.00 -5.82
N SER A 183 9.15 -2.18 -4.77
CA SER A 183 10.05 -2.29 -3.61
C SER A 183 9.74 -3.50 -2.72
N SER A 184 8.48 -3.93 -2.62
CA SER A 184 8.13 -5.17 -1.90
C SER A 184 8.70 -6.43 -2.56
N TYR A 185 8.82 -6.43 -3.90
CA TYR A 185 9.43 -7.51 -4.68
C TYR A 185 10.95 -7.43 -4.68
N ASP A 186 11.51 -6.22 -4.79
CA ASP A 186 12.95 -5.98 -4.79
C ASP A 186 13.56 -6.48 -3.47
N TYR A 187 13.03 -6.06 -2.33
CA TYR A 187 13.66 -6.33 -1.03
C TYR A 187 13.51 -7.77 -0.50
N ARG A 188 12.84 -8.66 -1.25
CA ARG A 188 12.59 -10.06 -0.83
C ARG A 188 13.86 -10.89 -0.62
N LYS A 189 14.97 -10.48 -1.25
CA LYS A 189 16.28 -11.15 -1.15
C LYS A 189 17.13 -10.64 0.01
N SER A 190 16.58 -9.83 0.91
CA SER A 190 17.30 -9.33 2.07
C SER A 190 17.79 -10.45 2.99
N ASN A 191 19.06 -10.40 3.39
CA ASN A 191 19.70 -11.43 4.20
C ASN A 191 20.87 -10.90 5.03
N TRP A 192 21.30 -11.68 6.01
CA TRP A 192 22.53 -11.41 6.77
C TRP A 192 23.77 -11.89 6.02
N LYS A 193 24.81 -11.08 6.03
CA LYS A 193 26.18 -11.43 5.60
C LYS A 193 27.14 -11.08 6.74
N GLY A 194 27.40 -12.04 7.62
CA GLY A 194 28.12 -11.77 8.87
C GLY A 194 27.29 -10.89 9.82
N THR A 195 27.78 -9.71 10.14
CA THR A 195 27.07 -8.70 10.96
C THR A 195 26.29 -7.70 10.11
N GLU A 196 26.39 -7.79 8.79
CA GLU A 196 25.73 -6.86 7.86
C GLU A 196 24.36 -7.39 7.44
N PHE A 197 23.34 -6.55 7.53
CA PHE A 197 22.06 -6.77 6.88
C PHE A 197 22.09 -6.12 5.51
N VAL A 198 21.89 -6.94 4.48
CA VAL A 198 22.00 -6.52 3.08
C VAL A 198 20.63 -6.66 2.44
N ILE A 199 20.20 -5.62 1.74
CA ILE A 199 19.04 -5.62 0.86
C ILE A 199 19.55 -5.62 -0.58
N ARG A 200 18.92 -6.45 -1.39
CA ARG A 200 19.22 -6.58 -2.81
C ARG A 200 17.95 -6.35 -3.61
N ASP A 201 18.08 -6.02 -4.88
CA ASP A 201 16.96 -5.90 -5.81
C ASP A 201 16.58 -7.24 -6.46
N PHE A 202 15.65 -7.19 -7.42
CA PHE A 202 15.21 -8.36 -8.16
C PHE A 202 16.31 -9.05 -8.99
N VAL A 203 17.35 -8.34 -9.45
CA VAL A 203 18.50 -8.91 -10.18
C VAL A 203 19.65 -9.34 -9.26
N ASP A 204 19.43 -9.33 -7.93
CA ASP A 204 20.43 -9.69 -6.91
C ASP A 204 21.56 -8.66 -6.74
N GLN A 205 21.38 -7.42 -7.21
CA GLN A 205 22.30 -6.33 -6.96
C GLN A 205 22.03 -5.74 -5.58
N GLU A 206 23.10 -5.46 -4.82
CA GLU A 206 23.00 -4.79 -3.52
C GLU A 206 22.51 -3.35 -3.69
N THR A 207 21.41 -3.02 -3.01
CA THR A 207 20.81 -1.68 -3.02
C THR A 207 20.96 -0.97 -1.68
N PHE A 208 21.10 -1.72 -0.59
CA PHE A 208 21.27 -1.16 0.74
C PHE A 208 22.03 -2.13 1.66
N ARG A 209 22.80 -1.57 2.60
CA ARG A 209 23.57 -2.32 3.59
C ARG A 209 23.63 -1.55 4.90
N ILE A 210 23.52 -2.29 6.01
CA ILE A 210 23.79 -1.79 7.35
C ILE A 210 24.58 -2.82 8.17
N ASP A 211 25.64 -2.37 8.85
CA ASP A 211 26.35 -3.19 9.85
C ASP A 211 25.67 -3.06 11.22
N ALA A 212 25.22 -4.19 11.77
CA ALA A 212 24.57 -4.23 13.07
C ALA A 212 25.55 -4.25 14.25
N ALA A 213 26.85 -4.54 14.03
CA ALA A 213 27.81 -4.69 15.12
C ALA A 213 27.98 -3.40 15.96
N PRO A 214 28.12 -2.19 15.38
CA PRO A 214 28.22 -0.96 16.16
C PRO A 214 26.96 -0.69 17.00
N LEU A 215 25.79 -1.11 16.51
CA LEU A 215 24.52 -0.94 17.19
C LEU A 215 24.37 -1.92 18.36
N GLU A 216 24.84 -3.16 18.21
CA GLU A 216 24.86 -4.14 19.29
C GLU A 216 25.83 -3.72 20.42
N SER A 217 27.01 -3.20 20.07
CA SER A 217 27.99 -2.73 21.07
C SER A 217 27.47 -1.55 21.91
N LYS A 218 26.60 -0.69 21.35
CA LYS A 218 25.96 0.39 22.13
C LYS A 218 25.06 -0.15 23.25
N LEU A 219 24.45 -1.32 23.05
CA LEU A 219 23.61 -1.97 24.07
C LEU A 219 24.41 -2.63 25.20
N ASP A 220 25.73 -2.80 25.06
CA ASP A 220 26.60 -3.32 26.12
C ASP A 220 27.06 -2.24 27.10
N ASN A 221 26.92 -0.96 26.70
CA ASN A 221 27.29 0.20 27.50
C ASN A 221 26.08 0.84 28.22
N THR A 222 24.93 0.17 28.23
CA THR A 222 23.67 0.61 28.86
C THR A 222 23.19 -0.42 29.87
#